data_AF-A0AAR5PBX9-F1
#
_entry.id   AF-A0AAR5PBX9-F1
#
_cell.length_a   1.000
_cell.length_b   1.000
_cell.length_c   1.000
_cell.angle_alpha   90.00
_cell.angle_beta   90.00
_cell.angle_gamma   90.00
#
_symmetry.space_group_name_H-M   'P 1'
#
loop_
_entity.id
_entity.type
_entity.pdbx_description
1 polymer ?
#
loop_
_entity_poly.entity_id
_entity_poly.type
_entity_poly.pdbx_seq_one_letter_code
_entity_poly.pdbx_strand_id
1 'polypeptide(L)'
;MMCVPPTTQSQLQGSSLCFCVKCQGAPAREKGSMAEDFEWAQPHPELHKVCTLFGRLELRAPLAWRYRPLPSLLQQGPQCGLVALAMLSGAPVDAIQAHAHAQGYTSQGELFSCAHMLELAQRFLRPPATCRLYSGRLDDAPIKRFLLQGGCLLVPYDTAKDNSPGLQGGRKAHWGVVSGAIDTGRALFVVARHGKARNVGIWALTELADSNQQLRASAPECAHLRLPPGGIDGPSGLNGRSVLVQLGDS
;
A
#
# COMPACT_ATOMS: atom_id res chain seq x y z
N MET A 1 -29.29 -78.25 11.98
CA MET A 1 -29.80 -77.09 12.70
C MET A 1 -29.51 -75.86 11.83
N MET A 2 -30.56 -75.36 11.19
CA MET A 2 -30.80 -74.14 10.40
C MET A 2 -29.84 -73.71 9.27
N CYS A 3 -30.47 -73.53 8.10
CA CYS A 3 -30.01 -72.95 6.84
C CYS A 3 -30.95 -71.78 6.46
N VAL A 4 -30.36 -70.60 6.16
CA VAL A 4 -30.69 -69.61 5.08
C VAL A 4 -32.14 -69.00 5.10
N PRO A 5 -32.56 -67.93 4.33
CA PRO A 5 -31.94 -66.79 3.62
C PRO A 5 -32.51 -65.38 4.03
N PRO A 6 -32.18 -64.28 3.30
CA PRO A 6 -32.72 -62.93 3.49
C PRO A 6 -33.88 -62.59 2.52
N THR A 7 -34.75 -61.63 2.90
CA THR A 7 -35.62 -60.92 1.94
C THR A 7 -36.16 -59.59 2.44
N THR A 8 -36.21 -58.63 1.52
CA THR A 8 -36.86 -57.32 1.54
C THR A 8 -38.38 -57.40 1.73
N GLN A 9 -39.00 -56.46 2.46
CA GLN A 9 -40.38 -56.02 2.18
C GLN A 9 -40.71 -54.66 2.83
N SER A 10 -41.65 -53.99 2.18
CA SER A 10 -42.05 -52.59 2.23
C SER A 10 -43.27 -52.31 3.14
N GLN A 11 -43.51 -51.01 3.42
CA GLN A 11 -44.80 -50.40 3.81
C GLN A 11 -45.27 -50.69 5.26
N LEU A 12 -45.72 -49.74 6.10
CA LEU A 12 -46.54 -48.53 5.93
C LEU A 12 -46.46 -47.63 7.20
N GLN A 13 -46.97 -46.39 7.06
CA GLN A 13 -47.52 -45.46 8.08
C GLN A 13 -46.59 -44.47 8.81
N GLY A 14 -46.89 -43.18 8.62
CA GLY A 14 -46.32 -42.07 9.40
C GLY A 14 -46.66 -40.69 8.81
N SER A 15 -47.83 -40.17 9.16
CA SER A 15 -48.31 -38.80 8.94
C SER A 15 -47.30 -37.72 9.34
N SER A 16 -47.24 -36.59 8.61
CA SER A 16 -47.36 -35.21 9.18
C SER A 16 -46.82 -34.14 8.22
N LEU A 17 -47.76 -33.31 7.74
CA LEU A 17 -47.64 -31.86 7.48
C LEU A 17 -46.41 -31.32 6.73
N CYS A 18 -46.60 -31.07 5.43
CA CYS A 18 -45.80 -30.13 4.64
C CYS A 18 -46.13 -28.69 5.09
N PHE A 19 -45.31 -28.11 5.96
CA PHE A 19 -45.28 -26.66 6.19
C PHE A 19 -44.19 -26.04 5.32
N CYS A 20 -44.60 -25.51 4.17
CA CYS A 20 -43.78 -24.60 3.40
C CYS A 20 -43.71 -23.26 4.17
N VAL A 21 -42.66 -23.09 4.98
CA VAL A 21 -42.36 -21.81 5.62
C VAL A 21 -41.98 -20.85 4.49
N LYS A 22 -42.92 -19.97 4.15
CA LYS A 22 -42.66 -18.77 3.35
C LYS A 22 -41.48 -18.05 3.99
N CYS A 23 -40.35 -18.02 3.30
CA CYS A 23 -39.23 -17.16 3.64
C CYS A 23 -39.76 -15.72 3.71
N GLN A 24 -39.84 -15.20 4.93
CA GLN A 24 -40.21 -13.82 5.19
C GLN A 24 -39.14 -12.92 4.55
N GLY A 25 -39.62 -11.88 3.89
CA GLY A 25 -38.85 -11.00 3.03
C GLY A 25 -37.56 -10.49 3.71
N ALA A 26 -36.48 -10.51 2.92
CA ALA A 26 -35.30 -9.75 3.24
C ALA A 26 -35.69 -8.27 3.47
N PRO A 27 -35.13 -7.59 4.47
CA PRO A 27 -35.39 -6.18 4.67
C PRO A 27 -34.98 -5.41 3.41
N ALA A 28 -35.88 -4.55 2.94
CA ALA A 28 -35.63 -3.69 1.81
C ALA A 28 -34.35 -2.88 2.07
N ARG A 29 -33.38 -3.03 1.17
CA ARG A 29 -32.14 -2.25 1.13
C ARG A 29 -32.56 -0.77 1.07
N GLU A 30 -32.35 -0.02 2.15
CA GLU A 30 -32.52 1.43 2.12
C GLU A 30 -31.67 1.96 0.97
N LYS A 31 -32.33 2.61 0.00
CA LYS A 31 -31.66 3.35 -1.06
C LYS A 31 -31.08 4.62 -0.44
N GLY A 32 -30.01 4.45 0.34
CA GLY A 32 -29.04 5.52 0.50
C GLY A 32 -28.60 5.93 -0.90
N SER A 33 -28.74 7.20 -1.22
CA SER A 33 -28.31 7.76 -2.49
C SER A 33 -26.84 7.39 -2.70
N MET A 34 -26.50 6.77 -3.85
CA MET A 34 -25.09 6.56 -4.25
C MET A 34 -24.26 7.86 -4.25
N ALA A 35 -24.90 9.03 -4.19
CA ALA A 35 -24.24 10.33 -4.18
C ALA A 35 -23.63 10.71 -2.81
N GLU A 36 -24.04 10.07 -1.71
CA GLU A 36 -23.48 10.32 -0.37
C GLU A 36 -22.25 9.44 -0.07
N ASP A 37 -21.97 8.46 -0.93
CA ASP A 37 -20.83 7.57 -0.77
C ASP A 37 -19.54 8.28 -1.20
N PHE A 38 -18.61 8.42 -0.26
CA PHE A 38 -17.29 9.02 -0.50
C PHE A 38 -17.31 10.53 -0.80
N GLU A 39 -18.29 11.29 -0.28
CA GLU A 39 -18.36 12.75 -0.45
C GLU A 39 -17.02 13.44 -0.09
N TRP A 40 -16.38 12.99 0.99
CA TRP A 40 -15.07 13.47 1.44
C TRP A 40 -13.96 13.36 0.37
N ALA A 41 -14.06 12.39 -0.54
CA ALA A 41 -13.09 12.17 -1.60
C ALA A 41 -13.41 12.91 -2.90
N GLN A 42 -14.62 13.47 -3.07
CA GLN A 42 -15.04 14.17 -4.30
C GLN A 42 -14.08 15.29 -4.75
N PRO A 43 -13.46 16.09 -3.85
CA PRO A 43 -12.44 17.07 -4.25
C PRO A 43 -11.19 16.46 -4.90
N HIS A 44 -11.05 15.14 -4.86
CA HIS A 44 -9.93 14.37 -5.39
C HIS A 44 -10.44 13.31 -6.38
N PRO A 45 -10.70 13.69 -7.66
CA PRO A 45 -11.40 12.83 -8.63
C PRO A 45 -10.78 11.44 -8.81
N GLU A 46 -9.45 11.34 -8.78
CA GLU A 46 -8.76 10.05 -8.88
C GLU A 46 -8.98 9.17 -7.65
N LEU A 47 -8.90 9.75 -6.44
CA LEU A 47 -9.13 9.02 -5.20
C LEU A 47 -10.60 8.57 -5.12
N HIS A 48 -11.54 9.48 -5.42
CA HIS A 48 -12.96 9.18 -5.48
C HIS A 48 -13.26 8.05 -6.49
N LYS A 49 -12.64 8.09 -7.66
CA LYS A 49 -12.75 7.02 -8.67
C LYS A 49 -12.26 5.67 -8.11
N VAL A 50 -11.12 5.65 -7.41
CA VAL A 50 -10.61 4.40 -6.81
C VAL A 50 -11.55 3.89 -5.72
N CYS A 51 -12.06 4.76 -4.84
CA CYS A 51 -13.02 4.37 -3.80
C CYS A 51 -14.31 3.77 -4.38
N THR A 52 -14.86 4.40 -5.41
CA THR A 52 -16.12 3.98 -6.04
C THR A 52 -15.98 2.74 -6.92
N LEU A 53 -15.01 2.72 -7.85
CA LEU A 53 -14.87 1.61 -8.80
C LEU A 53 -14.40 0.30 -8.15
N PHE A 54 -13.58 0.39 -7.10
CA PHE A 54 -13.11 -0.80 -6.37
C PHE A 54 -13.97 -1.11 -5.15
N GLY A 55 -15.12 -0.46 -4.99
CA GLY A 55 -16.11 -0.79 -3.96
C GLY A 55 -15.55 -0.74 -2.54
N ARG A 56 -14.76 0.30 -2.21
CA ARG A 56 -14.07 0.46 -0.92
C ARG A 56 -15.02 0.92 0.19
N LEU A 57 -16.10 0.16 0.43
CA LEU A 57 -17.21 0.55 1.32
C LEU A 57 -16.75 0.91 2.74
N GLU A 58 -15.64 0.32 3.19
CA GLU A 58 -15.02 0.63 4.49
C GLU A 58 -14.51 2.07 4.60
N LEU A 59 -14.33 2.77 3.47
CA LEU A 59 -13.86 4.15 3.39
C LEU A 59 -14.98 5.18 3.18
N ARG A 60 -16.26 4.79 3.24
CA ARG A 60 -17.40 5.69 2.93
C ARG A 60 -17.46 6.93 3.82
N ALA A 61 -17.22 6.76 5.13
CA ALA A 61 -17.31 7.82 6.13
C ALA A 61 -16.12 7.75 7.12
N PRO A 62 -14.92 8.22 6.73
CA PRO A 62 -13.76 8.20 7.61
C PRO A 62 -13.92 9.18 8.77
N LEU A 63 -13.34 8.82 9.94
CA LEU A 63 -13.29 9.68 11.12
C LEU A 63 -12.33 10.85 10.94
N ALA A 64 -11.21 10.60 10.26
CA ALA A 64 -10.21 11.60 9.92
C ALA A 64 -9.50 11.19 8.63
N TRP A 65 -9.08 12.17 7.85
CA TRP A 65 -8.31 11.90 6.65
C TRP A 65 -7.43 13.09 6.30
N ARG A 66 -6.36 12.81 5.56
CA ARG A 66 -5.50 13.81 4.95
C ARG A 66 -4.99 13.23 3.65
N TYR A 67 -5.01 14.02 2.59
CA TYR A 67 -4.45 13.58 1.30
C TYR A 67 -3.86 14.76 0.54
N ARG A 68 -2.66 14.56 0.01
CA ARG A 68 -1.99 15.46 -0.92
C ARG A 68 -1.86 14.74 -2.26
N PRO A 69 -2.58 15.19 -3.31
CA PRO A 69 -2.40 14.69 -4.65
C PRO A 69 -0.96 14.92 -5.13
N LEU A 70 -0.34 13.87 -5.66
CA LEU A 70 0.97 13.93 -6.32
C LEU A 70 0.80 13.65 -7.82
N PRO A 71 1.73 14.09 -8.69
CA PRO A 71 1.73 13.68 -10.10
C PRO A 71 1.94 12.16 -10.25
N SER A 72 1.38 11.59 -11.31
CA SER A 72 1.60 10.19 -11.70
C SER A 72 2.76 10.10 -12.67
N LEU A 73 3.84 9.40 -12.28
CA LEU A 73 5.01 9.15 -13.12
C LEU A 73 5.24 7.63 -13.26
N LEU A 74 5.47 7.17 -14.49
CA LEU A 74 5.84 5.77 -14.75
C LEU A 74 7.36 5.65 -14.79
N GLN A 75 7.89 4.60 -14.17
CA GLN A 75 9.32 4.34 -14.18
C GLN A 75 9.79 3.72 -15.49
N GLN A 76 11.09 3.87 -15.77
CA GLN A 76 11.82 3.11 -16.77
C GLN A 76 12.90 2.29 -16.06
N GLY A 77 12.98 0.99 -16.34
CA GLY A 77 13.94 0.11 -15.66
C GLY A 77 13.81 0.13 -14.12
N PRO A 78 14.92 0.13 -13.36
CA PRO A 78 14.92 0.02 -11.89
C PRO A 78 14.69 1.34 -11.14
N GLN A 79 14.16 2.39 -11.79
CA GLN A 79 14.04 3.76 -11.24
C GLN A 79 12.96 3.98 -10.16
N CYS A 80 12.34 2.93 -9.61
CA CYS A 80 11.16 3.10 -8.74
C CYS A 80 11.36 4.07 -7.56
N GLY A 81 12.54 4.06 -6.91
CA GLY A 81 12.86 5.00 -5.83
C GLY A 81 12.98 6.44 -6.31
N LEU A 82 13.67 6.65 -7.43
CA LEU A 82 13.87 7.98 -8.01
C LEU A 82 12.55 8.58 -8.48
N VAL A 83 11.68 7.75 -9.05
CA VAL A 83 10.33 8.12 -9.48
C VAL A 83 9.45 8.47 -8.29
N ALA A 84 9.48 7.70 -7.20
CA ALA A 84 8.75 8.05 -5.98
C ALA A 84 9.19 9.41 -5.41
N LEU A 85 10.49 9.68 -5.40
CA LEU A 85 11.01 10.99 -4.98
C LEU A 85 10.65 12.11 -5.97
N ALA A 86 10.67 11.86 -7.27
CA ALA A 86 10.24 12.82 -8.29
C ALA A 86 8.77 13.18 -8.14
N MET A 87 7.90 12.20 -7.86
CA MET A 87 6.48 12.46 -7.58
C MET A 87 6.31 13.40 -6.39
N LEU A 88 7.14 13.25 -5.34
CA LEU A 88 7.04 14.05 -4.13
C LEU A 88 7.68 15.44 -4.26
N SER A 89 8.83 15.52 -4.92
CA SER A 89 9.64 16.74 -5.02
C SER A 89 9.30 17.62 -6.22
N GLY A 90 8.65 17.07 -7.24
CA GLY A 90 8.48 17.72 -8.54
C GLY A 90 9.76 17.81 -9.38
N ALA A 91 10.88 17.26 -8.89
CA ALA A 91 12.14 17.28 -9.64
C ALA A 91 12.11 16.27 -10.80
N PRO A 92 12.79 16.56 -11.93
CA PRO A 92 12.93 15.60 -13.03
C PRO A 92 13.66 14.33 -12.60
N VAL A 93 13.15 13.15 -12.99
CA VAL A 93 13.77 11.84 -12.66
C VAL A 93 15.23 11.78 -13.12
N ASP A 94 15.55 12.29 -14.31
CA ASP A 94 16.91 12.30 -14.85
C ASP A 94 17.88 13.14 -14.02
N ALA A 95 17.42 14.25 -13.43
CA ALA A 95 18.23 15.08 -12.56
C ALA A 95 18.55 14.34 -11.23
N ILE A 96 17.56 13.63 -10.68
CA ILE A 96 17.74 12.79 -9.49
C ILE A 96 18.72 11.65 -9.81
N GLN A 97 18.54 10.97 -10.95
CA GLN A 97 19.40 9.87 -11.37
C GLN A 97 20.84 10.31 -11.63
N ALA A 98 21.05 11.44 -12.31
CA ALA A 98 22.38 11.97 -12.55
C ALA A 98 23.13 12.25 -11.24
N HIS A 99 22.43 12.82 -10.25
CA HIS A 99 23.01 13.06 -8.93
C HIS A 99 23.29 11.74 -8.18
N ALA A 100 22.33 10.80 -8.16
CA ALA A 100 22.50 9.50 -7.53
C ALA A 100 23.67 8.70 -8.15
N HIS A 101 23.86 8.80 -9.46
CA HIS A 101 25.00 8.19 -10.17
C HIS A 101 26.32 8.86 -9.75
N ALA A 102 26.36 10.19 -9.68
CA ALA A 102 27.56 10.92 -9.25
C ALA A 102 27.98 10.61 -7.79
N GLN A 103 27.01 10.28 -6.91
CA GLN A 103 27.30 9.82 -5.55
C GLN A 103 27.58 8.31 -5.45
N GLY A 104 27.48 7.58 -6.56
CA GLY A 104 27.66 6.13 -6.57
C GLY A 104 26.57 5.36 -5.82
N TYR A 105 25.35 5.89 -5.74
CA TYR A 105 24.20 5.20 -5.14
C TYR A 105 23.54 4.20 -6.08
N THR A 106 23.73 4.39 -7.38
CA THR A 106 23.02 3.65 -8.42
C THR A 106 23.90 3.45 -9.65
N SER A 107 23.70 2.35 -10.37
CA SER A 107 24.32 2.09 -11.66
C SER A 107 23.34 2.27 -12.83
N GLN A 108 22.06 1.92 -12.64
CA GLN A 108 21.02 1.95 -13.67
C GLN A 108 19.75 2.70 -13.26
N GLY A 109 19.67 3.18 -12.02
CA GLY A 109 18.50 3.85 -11.45
C GLY A 109 17.93 3.15 -10.20
N GLU A 110 18.46 1.97 -9.85
CA GLU A 110 18.13 1.25 -8.63
C GLU A 110 18.44 2.06 -7.36
N LEU A 111 17.74 1.76 -6.27
CA LEU A 111 18.02 2.34 -4.96
C LEU A 111 17.64 1.34 -3.85
N PHE A 112 18.64 0.74 -3.20
CA PHE A 112 18.45 -0.28 -2.15
C PHE A 112 18.79 0.21 -0.74
N SER A 113 18.85 1.53 -0.52
CA SER A 113 19.26 2.16 0.73
C SER A 113 18.32 3.29 1.13
N CYS A 114 17.71 3.19 2.32
CA CYS A 114 16.93 4.30 2.87
C CYS A 114 17.81 5.48 3.29
N ALA A 115 19.09 5.25 3.62
CA ALA A 115 20.03 6.33 3.89
C ALA A 115 20.31 7.15 2.62
N HIS A 116 20.57 6.49 1.49
CA HIS A 116 20.75 7.18 0.21
C HIS A 116 19.46 7.88 -0.22
N MET A 117 18.29 7.27 0.01
CA MET A 117 17.00 7.93 -0.23
C MET A 117 16.85 9.20 0.60
N LEU A 118 17.26 9.20 1.88
CA LEU A 118 17.21 10.38 2.73
C LEU A 118 18.09 11.51 2.18
N GLU A 119 19.32 11.19 1.76
CA GLU A 119 20.25 12.17 1.19
C GLU A 119 19.70 12.76 -0.12
N LEU A 120 19.14 11.93 -0.99
CA LEU A 120 18.43 12.39 -2.19
C LEU A 120 17.21 13.25 -1.81
N ALA A 121 16.41 12.84 -0.83
CA ALA A 121 15.26 13.61 -0.37
C ALA A 121 15.68 14.99 0.13
N GLN A 122 16.71 15.09 0.98
CA GLN A 122 17.25 16.36 1.48
C GLN A 122 17.82 17.24 0.36
N ARG A 123 18.39 16.63 -0.70
CA ARG A 123 18.91 17.35 -1.85
C ARG A 123 17.80 17.98 -2.71
N PHE A 124 16.72 17.24 -2.95
CA PHE A 124 15.69 17.62 -3.93
C PHE A 124 14.44 18.24 -3.29
N LEU A 125 14.17 17.99 -2.01
CA LEU A 125 13.12 18.64 -1.23
C LEU A 125 13.77 19.79 -0.43
N ARG A 126 13.67 21.01 -0.96
CA ARG A 126 14.22 22.21 -0.31
C ARG A 126 13.35 22.64 0.88
N PRO A 127 13.91 23.43 1.83
CA PRO A 127 13.12 24.07 2.88
C PRO A 127 11.88 24.79 2.31
N PRO A 128 10.73 24.75 3.00
CA PRO A 128 10.53 24.31 4.38
C PRO A 128 10.39 22.79 4.60
N ALA A 129 10.57 21.96 3.58
CA ALA A 129 10.47 20.51 3.75
C ALA A 129 11.56 19.96 4.71
N THR A 130 11.17 19.04 5.59
CA THR A 130 12.12 18.31 6.46
C THR A 130 12.03 16.82 6.18
N CYS A 131 13.19 16.17 6.15
CA CYS A 131 13.32 14.74 5.87
C CYS A 131 14.08 14.05 7.00
N ARG A 132 13.61 12.90 7.47
CA ARG A 132 14.30 12.07 8.45
C ARG A 132 14.16 10.59 8.17
N LEU A 133 15.18 9.82 8.51
CA LEU A 133 15.10 8.36 8.50
C LEU A 133 14.19 7.90 9.66
N TYR A 134 13.38 6.89 9.39
CA TYR A 134 12.65 6.14 10.42
C TYR A 134 13.05 4.69 10.38
N SER A 135 13.11 4.09 11.57
CA SER A 135 13.35 2.66 11.77
C SER A 135 12.35 2.17 12.79
N GLY A 136 11.53 1.19 12.40
CA GLY A 136 10.43 0.70 13.22
C GLY A 136 9.21 0.31 12.40
N ARG A 137 8.12 0.00 13.08
CA ARG A 137 6.88 -0.43 12.44
C ARG A 137 6.09 0.77 11.91
N LEU A 138 5.67 0.70 10.64
CA LEU A 138 4.95 1.81 10.01
C LEU A 138 3.52 1.99 10.55
N ASP A 139 2.98 1.00 11.25
CA ASP A 139 1.65 1.04 11.87
C ASP A 139 1.66 1.42 13.36
N ASP A 140 2.75 1.98 13.87
CA ASP A 140 2.81 2.50 15.23
C ASP A 140 2.12 3.88 15.36
N ALA A 141 1.65 4.19 16.58
CA ALA A 141 0.89 5.42 16.85
C ALA A 141 1.57 6.74 16.39
N PRO A 142 2.90 6.93 16.53
CA PRO A 142 3.57 8.12 16.02
C PRO A 142 3.49 8.25 14.50
N ILE A 143 3.56 7.15 13.76
CA ILE A 143 3.47 7.16 12.29
C ILE A 143 2.04 7.44 11.84
N LYS A 144 1.04 6.84 12.49
CA LYS A 144 -0.37 7.16 12.21
C LYS A 144 -0.65 8.64 12.39
N ARG A 145 -0.19 9.22 13.51
CA ARG A 145 -0.33 10.66 13.79
C ARG A 145 0.37 11.52 12.74
N PHE A 146 1.61 11.19 12.40
CA PHE A 146 2.40 11.89 11.40
C PHE A 146 1.69 11.94 10.03
N LEU A 147 1.16 10.80 9.58
CA LEU A 147 0.42 10.70 8.32
C LEU A 147 -0.88 11.52 8.33
N LEU A 148 -1.66 11.45 9.42
CA LEU A 148 -2.90 12.23 9.56
C LEU A 148 -2.65 13.75 9.64
N GLN A 149 -1.45 14.15 10.05
CA GLN A 149 -0.98 15.54 10.02
C GLN A 149 -0.44 15.98 8.64
N GLY A 150 -0.48 15.10 7.63
CA GLY A 150 -0.05 15.42 6.26
C GLY A 150 1.40 15.09 5.96
N GLY A 151 2.08 14.38 6.86
CA GLY A 151 3.38 13.78 6.60
C GLY A 151 3.31 12.77 5.45
N CYS A 152 4.39 12.72 4.67
CA CYS A 152 4.56 11.79 3.55
C CYS A 152 5.63 10.74 3.89
N LEU A 153 5.55 9.56 3.29
CA LEU A 153 6.57 8.51 3.41
C LEU A 153 7.13 8.16 2.04
N LEU A 154 8.45 8.17 1.90
CA LEU A 154 9.12 7.39 0.86
C LEU A 154 9.43 6.03 1.48
N VAL A 155 8.77 4.99 0.98
CA VAL A 155 8.71 3.69 1.65
C VAL A 155 9.05 2.56 0.69
N PRO A 156 10.01 1.68 1.05
CA PRO A 156 10.21 0.44 0.34
C PRO A 156 9.23 -0.63 0.84
N TYR A 157 8.72 -1.44 -0.09
CA TYR A 157 7.82 -2.56 0.18
C TYR A 157 7.96 -3.60 -0.94
N ASP A 158 7.49 -4.83 -0.74
CA ASP A 158 7.45 -5.85 -1.80
C ASP A 158 6.17 -5.69 -2.63
N THR A 159 6.25 -5.70 -3.96
CA THR A 159 5.04 -5.58 -4.80
C THR A 159 4.41 -6.93 -5.08
N ALA A 160 3.13 -7.04 -4.73
CA ALA A 160 2.25 -8.08 -5.22
C ALA A 160 1.97 -7.90 -6.73
N LYS A 161 1.21 -8.83 -7.31
CA LYS A 161 0.89 -8.84 -8.76
C LYS A 161 0.06 -7.63 -9.20
N ASP A 162 -0.78 -7.12 -8.33
CA ASP A 162 -1.60 -5.91 -8.51
C ASP A 162 -0.88 -4.63 -8.07
N ASN A 163 0.41 -4.74 -7.70
CA ASN A 163 1.25 -3.70 -7.13
C ASN A 163 0.88 -3.24 -5.71
N SER A 164 -0.03 -3.94 -5.02
CA SER A 164 -0.25 -3.74 -3.58
C SER A 164 0.91 -4.28 -2.73
N PRO A 165 0.97 -3.99 -1.43
CA PRO A 165 1.96 -4.55 -0.53
C PRO A 165 1.90 -6.08 -0.48
N GLY A 166 3.05 -6.72 -0.63
CA GLY A 166 3.23 -8.17 -0.62
C GLY A 166 4.30 -8.61 0.38
N LEU A 167 4.43 -9.92 0.56
CA LEU A 167 5.39 -10.57 1.44
C LEU A 167 6.28 -11.53 0.62
N GLN A 168 7.29 -11.02 -0.10
CA GLN A 168 8.13 -11.79 -1.04
C GLN A 168 9.61 -11.90 -0.60
N GLY A 169 9.94 -11.51 0.63
CA GLY A 169 11.26 -11.54 1.24
C GLY A 169 12.20 -10.42 0.79
N GLY A 170 11.70 -9.39 0.11
CA GLY A 170 12.48 -8.35 -0.57
C GLY A 170 12.78 -8.65 -2.04
N ARG A 171 12.40 -9.83 -2.55
CA ARG A 171 12.64 -10.22 -3.95
C ARG A 171 11.84 -9.39 -4.95
N LYS A 172 10.79 -8.71 -4.50
CA LYS A 172 10.03 -7.76 -5.32
C LYS A 172 10.08 -6.37 -4.70
N ALA A 173 11.18 -6.05 -4.02
CA ALA A 173 11.36 -4.77 -3.35
C ALA A 173 11.16 -3.62 -4.34
N HIS A 174 10.44 -2.62 -3.87
CA HIS A 174 9.97 -1.52 -4.67
C HIS A 174 9.74 -0.31 -3.80
N TRP A 175 9.82 0.86 -4.39
CA TRP A 175 9.52 2.10 -3.70
C TRP A 175 8.13 2.62 -4.06
N GLY A 176 7.45 3.12 -3.05
CA GLY A 176 6.27 3.96 -3.20
C GLY A 176 6.42 5.26 -2.41
N VAL A 177 5.55 6.20 -2.72
CA VAL A 177 5.32 7.40 -1.92
C VAL A 177 3.92 7.35 -1.33
N VAL A 178 3.82 7.44 -0.01
CA VAL A 178 2.55 7.66 0.70
C VAL A 178 2.36 9.16 0.87
N SER A 179 1.22 9.67 0.42
CA SER A 179 0.87 11.10 0.52
C SER A 179 -0.55 11.33 1.07
N GLY A 180 -1.16 10.30 1.66
CA GLY A 180 -2.40 10.44 2.40
C GLY A 180 -2.66 9.31 3.37
N ALA A 181 -3.55 9.57 4.32
CA ALA A 181 -4.06 8.61 5.27
C ALA A 181 -5.56 8.82 5.51
N ILE A 182 -6.25 7.71 5.77
CA ILE A 182 -7.69 7.64 5.97
C ILE A 182 -7.93 6.77 7.20
N ASP A 183 -8.43 7.37 8.28
CA ASP A 183 -8.80 6.69 9.52
C ASP A 183 -10.29 6.36 9.50
N THR A 184 -10.61 5.07 9.64
CA THR A 184 -11.99 4.56 9.70
C THR A 184 -12.46 4.28 11.13
N GLY A 185 -11.60 4.51 12.13
CA GLY A 185 -11.79 4.10 13.53
C GLY A 185 -11.52 2.61 13.78
N ARG A 186 -11.57 1.77 12.74
CA ARG A 186 -11.22 0.33 12.82
C ARG A 186 -9.82 0.05 12.28
N ALA A 187 -9.45 0.75 11.20
CA ALA A 187 -8.16 0.62 10.54
C ALA A 187 -7.75 1.96 9.94
N LEU A 188 -6.43 2.12 9.79
CA LEU A 188 -5.84 3.21 9.01
C LEU A 188 -5.45 2.70 7.63
N PHE A 189 -5.91 3.38 6.60
CA PHE A 189 -5.49 3.16 5.22
C PHE A 189 -4.57 4.29 4.77
N VAL A 190 -3.68 3.99 3.84
CA VAL A 190 -2.80 4.96 3.21
C VAL A 190 -3.11 5.09 1.73
N VAL A 191 -2.97 6.30 1.21
CA VAL A 191 -3.03 6.58 -0.23
C VAL A 191 -1.59 6.69 -0.75
N ALA A 192 -1.24 5.83 -1.69
CA ALA A 192 0.11 5.68 -2.19
C ALA A 192 0.19 5.80 -3.71
N ARG A 193 1.35 6.23 -4.20
CA ARG A 193 1.76 6.14 -5.61
C ARG A 193 3.06 5.36 -5.74
N HIS A 194 3.26 4.78 -6.92
CA HIS A 194 4.48 4.05 -7.26
C HIS A 194 4.67 4.04 -8.79
N GLY A 195 5.87 3.69 -9.26
CA GLY A 195 6.24 3.83 -10.68
C GLY A 195 5.65 2.83 -11.66
N LYS A 196 4.83 1.86 -11.21
CA LYS A 196 4.29 0.77 -12.05
C LYS A 196 2.86 1.00 -12.56
N ALA A 197 2.12 1.94 -11.98
CA ALA A 197 0.73 2.21 -12.31
C ALA A 197 0.41 3.70 -12.24
N ARG A 198 -0.63 4.12 -12.96
CA ARG A 198 -1.08 5.53 -12.98
C ARG A 198 -2.01 5.89 -11.84
N ASN A 199 -2.84 4.93 -11.42
CA ASN A 199 -3.81 5.15 -10.35
C ASN A 199 -3.12 5.11 -8.99
N VAL A 200 -3.62 5.87 -8.02
CA VAL A 200 -3.29 5.68 -6.60
C VAL A 200 -3.65 4.27 -6.13
N GLY A 201 -2.83 3.73 -5.24
CA GLY A 201 -3.16 2.58 -4.41
C GLY A 201 -3.75 3.04 -3.08
N ILE A 202 -4.71 2.28 -2.55
CA ILE A 202 -5.20 2.45 -1.18
C ILE A 202 -4.96 1.16 -0.42
N TRP A 203 -4.07 1.19 0.56
CA TRP A 203 -3.60 -0.02 1.26
C TRP A 203 -3.84 0.09 2.76
N ALA A 204 -4.09 -1.02 3.44
CA ALA A 204 -4.07 -1.01 4.90
C ALA A 204 -2.64 -0.68 5.37
N LEU A 205 -2.50 0.23 6.34
CA LEU A 205 -1.18 0.60 6.85
C LEU A 205 -0.45 -0.61 7.47
N THR A 206 -1.20 -1.55 8.06
CA THR A 206 -0.67 -2.80 8.61
C THR A 206 -0.03 -3.68 7.53
N GLU A 207 -0.68 -3.82 6.36
CA GLU A 207 -0.13 -4.61 5.24
C GLU A 207 1.15 -3.98 4.68
N LEU A 208 1.18 -2.65 4.56
CA LEU A 208 2.38 -1.93 4.16
C LEU A 208 3.50 -2.08 5.20
N ALA A 209 3.18 -2.00 6.49
CA ALA A 209 4.13 -2.17 7.59
C ALA A 209 4.75 -3.58 7.56
N ASP A 210 3.93 -4.62 7.41
CA ASP A 210 4.41 -6.00 7.35
C ASP A 210 5.27 -6.24 6.11
N SER A 211 4.87 -5.70 4.95
CA SER A 211 5.65 -5.75 3.71
C SER A 211 7.03 -5.08 3.85
N ASN A 212 7.10 -3.93 4.51
CA ASN A 212 8.35 -3.21 4.77
C ASN A 212 9.26 -3.95 5.78
N GLN A 213 8.68 -4.56 6.82
CA GLN A 213 9.40 -5.26 7.88
C GLN A 213 10.04 -6.58 7.44
N GLN A 214 9.58 -7.17 6.34
CA GLN A 214 10.07 -8.46 5.86
C GLN A 214 11.09 -8.35 4.71
N LEU A 215 11.48 -7.15 4.27
CA LEU A 215 12.47 -6.98 3.20
C LEU A 215 13.84 -7.48 3.66
N ARG A 216 14.28 -8.67 3.24
CA ARG A 216 15.55 -9.26 3.72
C ARG A 216 16.60 -9.35 2.63
N ALA A 217 16.22 -9.72 1.42
CA ALA A 217 17.17 -10.01 0.34
C ALA A 217 16.66 -9.49 -1.01
N SER A 218 17.60 -9.16 -1.90
CA SER A 218 17.31 -8.86 -3.30
C SER A 218 17.03 -10.16 -4.04
N ALA A 219 16.34 -10.05 -5.17
CA ALA A 219 16.20 -11.17 -6.07
C ALA A 219 17.52 -11.47 -6.80
N PRO A 220 17.78 -12.72 -7.22
CA PRO A 220 19.00 -13.10 -7.94
C PRO A 220 19.22 -12.28 -9.23
N GLU A 221 18.15 -11.91 -9.93
CA GLU A 221 18.21 -11.05 -11.11
C GLU A 221 18.79 -9.66 -10.81
N CYS A 222 18.73 -9.20 -9.56
CA CYS A 222 19.29 -7.93 -9.12
C CYS A 222 20.76 -8.04 -8.67
N ALA A 223 21.43 -9.19 -8.84
CA ALA A 223 22.81 -9.38 -8.39
C ALA A 223 23.83 -8.42 -9.05
N HIS A 224 23.51 -7.90 -10.23
CA HIS A 224 24.33 -6.92 -10.95
C HIS A 224 24.10 -5.47 -10.48
N LEU A 225 23.08 -5.24 -9.64
CA LEU A 225 22.71 -3.92 -9.15
C LEU A 225 23.45 -3.58 -7.87
N ARG A 226 23.62 -2.28 -7.61
CA ARG A 226 24.37 -1.82 -6.44
C ARG A 226 23.55 -1.98 -5.15
N LEU A 227 24.10 -2.73 -4.20
CA LEU A 227 23.57 -2.84 -2.84
C LEU A 227 24.36 -1.93 -1.88
N PRO A 228 23.74 -1.41 -0.80
CA PRO A 228 24.48 -0.74 0.25
C PRO A 228 25.36 -1.72 1.05
N PRO A 229 26.35 -1.22 1.81
CA PRO A 229 27.07 -2.03 2.79
C PRO A 229 26.10 -2.75 3.74
N GLY A 230 26.28 -4.07 3.90
CA GLY A 230 25.40 -4.90 4.70
C GLY A 230 24.10 -5.35 4.00
N GLY A 231 23.89 -5.02 2.72
CA GLY A 231 22.74 -5.50 1.95
C GLY A 231 21.41 -4.83 2.31
N ILE A 232 20.31 -5.44 1.86
CA ILE A 232 18.95 -4.87 1.99
C ILE A 232 18.44 -4.85 3.43
N ASP A 233 18.85 -5.79 4.27
CA ASP A 233 18.53 -5.82 5.70
C ASP A 233 19.60 -5.19 6.60
N GLY A 234 20.69 -4.73 6.00
CA GLY A 234 21.75 -3.98 6.68
C GLY A 234 21.28 -2.67 7.31
N PRO A 235 22.15 -2.00 8.10
CA PRO A 235 21.81 -0.82 8.89
C PRO A 235 21.28 0.36 8.06
N SER A 236 21.71 0.47 6.80
CA SER A 236 21.29 1.50 5.85
C SER A 236 20.29 1.01 4.79
N GLY A 237 19.89 -0.27 4.87
CA GLY A 237 19.06 -0.94 3.88
C GLY A 237 17.59 -0.52 3.92
N LEU A 238 16.71 -1.41 3.45
CA LEU A 238 15.28 -1.17 3.30
C LEU A 238 14.45 -1.74 4.46
N ASN A 239 14.95 -2.80 5.11
CA ASN A 239 14.19 -3.54 6.11
C ASN A 239 13.69 -2.66 7.26
N GLY A 240 12.38 -2.57 7.46
CA GLY A 240 11.79 -1.84 8.59
C GLY A 240 12.13 -0.36 8.59
N ARG A 241 12.47 0.21 7.43
CA ARG A 241 12.94 1.59 7.27
C ARG A 241 12.12 2.33 6.23
N SER A 242 12.00 3.64 6.43
CA SER A 242 11.39 4.58 5.49
C SER A 242 11.97 5.97 5.69
N VAL A 243 11.74 6.87 4.74
CA VAL A 243 12.06 8.29 4.89
C VAL A 243 10.76 9.04 5.12
N LEU A 244 10.66 9.71 6.27
CA LEU A 244 9.55 10.57 6.63
C LEU A 244 9.84 11.97 6.10
N VAL A 245 8.86 12.52 5.40
CA VAL A 245 8.94 13.85 4.79
C VAL A 245 7.78 14.70 5.31
N GLN A 246 8.09 15.75 6.06
CA GLN A 246 7.13 16.81 6.35
C GLN A 246 7.33 17.89 5.29
N LEU A 247 6.36 18.01 4.38
CA LEU A 247 6.28 19.17 3.49
C LEU A 247 5.84 20.36 4.33
N GLY A 248 6.43 21.53 4.13
CA GLY A 248 5.93 22.74 4.79
C GLY A 248 4.52 23.08 4.30
N ASP A 249 3.79 23.82 5.14
CA ASP A 249 2.47 24.31 4.77
C ASP A 249 2.61 25.21 3.54
N SER A 250 1.82 24.90 2.50
CA SER A 250 1.76 25.67 1.25
C SER A 250 0.73 26.79 1.39
#